data_AF-A0A1J5I7V8-F1
#
_entry.id   AF-A0A1J5I7V8-F1
#
_cell.length_a   1.000
_cell.length_b   1.000
_cell.length_c   1.000
_cell.angle_alpha   90.00
_cell.angle_beta   90.00
_cell.angle_gamma   90.00
#
_symmetry.space_group_name_H-M   'P 1'
#
loop_
_entity.id
_entity.type
_entity.pdbx_description
1 polymer ?
#
loop_
_entity_poly.entity_id
_entity_poly.type
_entity_poly.pdbx_seq_one_letter_code
_entity_poly.pdbx_strand_id
1 'polypeptide(L)'
;MMCGSPLDYLDQAEEMVCTFCGKQEQGHIKCPRGHFVCDACHNKDAVKIIADIALTTELTDPFAIADLMMDNPDLPMLGCQHAHIAGGALMAALKNRRPDKITGQSIKEVFSRIDKQAHGGYCGLTGVCGITPAIGACFAVLTGSRCGKDREQKLVMEAVTQVSRVITDLTGPSCCKAYLWAALSVAVADLKENFAIELPDREGILCSYSRKHPHGCREDKCPYFKPDSGGSSGDETNLSGKVGGLLKRAVELGAEQAKIIDTKTVIVTEWVRWKCQYGSQGAKQKAVRPQMEACGIDVFETARLNGFQIDTKKETFGKWNYFALVLLE
;
A
#
# COMPACT_ATOMS: atom_id res chain seq x y z
N MET A 1 2.36 -4.08 10.95
CA MET A 1 3.17 -5.30 11.14
C MET A 1 3.83 -5.21 12.50
N MET A 2 3.64 -6.18 13.41
CA MET A 2 4.10 -6.06 14.81
C MET A 2 5.60 -6.27 14.99
N CYS A 3 6.22 -7.09 14.15
CA CYS A 3 7.54 -7.64 14.45
C CYS A 3 8.38 -8.00 13.20
N GLY A 4 7.92 -7.65 11.99
CA GLY A 4 8.67 -7.88 10.75
C GLY A 4 8.86 -9.33 10.29
N SER A 5 8.56 -10.34 11.13
CA SER A 5 8.67 -11.75 10.75
C SER A 5 7.66 -12.12 9.65
N PRO A 6 8.04 -13.00 8.69
CA PRO A 6 7.09 -13.58 7.74
C PRO A 6 5.90 -14.21 8.46
N LEU A 7 4.72 -14.09 7.86
CA LEU A 7 3.49 -14.67 8.41
C LEU A 7 3.33 -16.12 7.91
N ASP A 8 2.87 -16.99 8.81
CA ASP A 8 2.47 -18.36 8.48
C ASP A 8 1.01 -18.37 8.02
N TYR A 9 0.77 -19.01 6.89
CA TYR A 9 -0.57 -19.25 6.36
C TYR A 9 -0.95 -20.69 6.68
N LEU A 10 -2.06 -20.88 7.38
CA LEU A 10 -2.47 -22.15 7.97
C LEU A 10 -3.56 -22.83 7.13
N ASP A 11 -3.47 -24.15 7.00
CA ASP A 11 -4.50 -24.97 6.35
C ASP A 11 -5.77 -25.10 7.20
N GLN A 12 -5.63 -25.04 8.53
CA GLN A 12 -6.74 -25.08 9.48
C GLN A 12 -6.70 -23.83 10.36
N ALA A 13 -7.89 -23.30 10.66
CA ALA A 13 -8.01 -22.18 11.58
C ALA A 13 -7.52 -22.58 12.97
N GLU A 14 -6.77 -21.69 13.60
CA GLU A 14 -6.39 -21.80 15.00
C GLU A 14 -7.07 -20.70 15.80
N GLU A 15 -7.37 -20.96 17.07
CA GLU A 15 -7.83 -19.93 18.00
C GLU A 15 -6.67 -19.00 18.35
N MET A 16 -6.87 -17.70 18.16
CA MET A 16 -5.84 -16.68 18.40
C MET A 16 -6.40 -15.53 19.22
N VAL A 17 -5.54 -14.91 20.02
CA VAL A 17 -5.87 -13.75 20.85
C VAL A 17 -5.26 -12.50 20.24
N CYS A 18 -6.09 -11.51 19.90
CA CYS A 18 -5.60 -10.26 19.34
C CYS A 18 -4.69 -9.54 20.34
N THR A 19 -3.47 -9.23 19.93
CA THR A 19 -2.45 -8.56 20.77
C THR A 19 -2.87 -7.14 21.18
N PHE A 20 -3.80 -6.51 20.47
CA PHE A 20 -4.25 -5.14 20.77
C PHE A 20 -5.51 -5.06 21.62
N CYS A 21 -6.53 -5.89 21.33
CA CYS A 21 -7.83 -5.79 22.01
C CYS A 21 -8.18 -7.00 22.88
N GLY A 22 -7.36 -8.05 22.87
CA GLY A 22 -7.60 -9.28 23.65
C GLY A 22 -8.75 -10.15 23.14
N LYS A 23 -9.41 -9.78 22.03
CA LYS A 23 -10.48 -10.58 21.43
C LYS A 23 -9.92 -11.93 20.94
N GLN A 24 -10.61 -13.01 21.30
CA GLN A 24 -10.41 -14.34 20.72
C GLN A 24 -11.21 -14.50 19.43
N GLU A 25 -10.55 -14.98 18.39
CA GLU A 25 -11.20 -15.39 17.14
C GLU A 25 -10.37 -16.45 16.41
N GLN A 26 -11.00 -17.12 15.46
CA GLN A 26 -10.37 -18.13 14.61
C GLN A 26 -9.61 -17.42 13.47
N GLY A 27 -8.33 -17.74 13.29
CA GLY A 27 -7.46 -17.14 12.29
C GLY A 27 -6.75 -18.17 11.41
N HIS A 28 -6.47 -17.81 10.16
CA HIS A 28 -5.68 -18.62 9.22
C HIS A 28 -4.30 -18.01 8.92
N ILE A 29 -3.97 -16.89 9.55
CA ILE A 29 -2.71 -16.17 9.36
C ILE A 29 -2.17 -15.86 10.74
N LYS A 30 -0.98 -16.39 11.07
CA LYS A 30 -0.32 -16.14 12.35
C LYS A 30 1.10 -15.66 12.17
N CYS A 31 1.57 -14.89 13.15
CA CYS A 31 3.00 -14.65 13.27
C CYS A 31 3.62 -15.79 14.08
N PRO A 32 4.74 -16.40 13.63
CA PRO A 32 5.42 -17.48 14.37
C PRO A 32 5.91 -17.02 15.76
N ARG A 33 6.03 -15.71 15.98
CA ARG A 33 6.34 -15.09 17.28
C ARG A 33 5.13 -14.86 18.19
N GLY A 34 3.96 -15.42 17.86
CA GLY A 34 2.74 -15.36 18.68
C GLY A 34 1.92 -14.07 18.53
N HIS A 35 2.26 -13.18 17.59
CA HIS A 35 1.45 -11.99 17.33
C HIS A 35 0.23 -12.33 16.46
N PHE A 36 -0.93 -11.84 16.85
CA PHE A 36 -2.15 -11.91 16.06
C PHE A 36 -2.89 -10.58 16.20
N VAL A 37 -3.46 -10.08 15.11
CA VAL A 37 -4.21 -8.82 15.11
C VAL A 37 -5.52 -9.09 14.40
N CYS A 38 -6.64 -8.97 15.14
CA CYS A 38 -7.97 -9.15 14.56
C CYS A 38 -8.25 -8.11 13.47
N ASP A 39 -9.17 -8.42 12.55
CA ASP A 39 -9.52 -7.53 11.44
C ASP A 39 -9.94 -6.13 11.93
N ALA A 40 -10.66 -6.05 13.05
CA ALA A 40 -11.08 -4.78 13.64
C ALA A 40 -9.91 -3.90 14.08
N CYS A 41 -8.84 -4.50 14.63
CA CYS A 41 -7.63 -3.77 15.03
C CYS A 41 -6.71 -3.52 13.84
N HIS A 42 -6.60 -4.48 12.92
CA HIS A 42 -5.74 -4.41 11.74
C HIS A 42 -6.17 -3.29 10.78
N ASN A 43 -7.48 -3.04 10.69
CA ASN A 43 -8.04 -2.10 9.73
C ASN A 43 -8.24 -0.68 10.28
N LYS A 44 -8.23 -0.49 11.61
CA LYS A 44 -8.78 0.70 12.26
C LYS A 44 -8.21 2.02 11.75
N ASP A 45 -6.89 2.13 11.63
CA ASP A 45 -6.24 3.39 11.27
C ASP A 45 -6.26 3.65 9.76
N ALA A 46 -5.96 2.62 8.95
CA ALA A 46 -5.97 2.71 7.50
C ALA A 46 -7.39 2.96 6.95
N VAL A 47 -8.39 2.24 7.43
CA VAL A 47 -9.79 2.40 6.98
C VAL A 47 -10.35 3.75 7.40
N LYS A 48 -9.94 4.29 8.55
CA LYS A 48 -10.32 5.66 8.94
C LYS A 48 -9.80 6.69 7.94
N ILE A 49 -8.52 6.63 7.57
CA ILE A 49 -7.93 7.54 6.57
C ILE A 49 -8.64 7.39 5.22
N ILE A 50 -8.90 6.15 4.78
CA ILE A 50 -9.68 5.87 3.56
C ILE A 50 -11.06 6.51 3.63
N ALA A 51 -11.74 6.41 4.77
CA ALA A 51 -13.06 7.00 4.97
C ALA A 51 -13.05 8.52 4.95
N ASP A 52 -12.09 9.13 5.63
CA ASP A 52 -11.93 10.58 5.65
C ASP A 52 -11.69 11.10 4.22
N ILE A 53 -10.83 10.43 3.43
CA ILE A 53 -10.60 10.78 2.02
C ILE A 53 -11.89 10.62 1.20
N ALA A 54 -12.58 9.48 1.29
CA ALA A 54 -13.81 9.25 0.51
C ALA A 54 -14.91 10.27 0.81
N LEU A 55 -15.03 10.69 2.07
CA LEU A 55 -16.03 11.65 2.52
C LEU A 55 -15.69 13.08 2.11
N THR A 56 -14.41 13.45 2.05
CA THR A 56 -13.97 14.84 1.88
C THR A 56 -13.40 15.19 0.51
N THR A 57 -12.93 14.22 -0.27
CA THR A 57 -12.39 14.48 -1.61
C THR A 57 -13.42 15.08 -2.55
N GLU A 58 -12.98 16.00 -3.40
CA GLU A 58 -13.75 16.62 -4.49
C GLU A 58 -13.42 16.03 -5.87
N LEU A 59 -12.46 15.10 -5.93
CA LEU A 59 -12.10 14.40 -7.17
C LEU A 59 -13.30 13.63 -7.73
N THR A 60 -13.40 13.54 -9.05
CA THR A 60 -14.48 12.81 -9.74
C THR A 60 -13.98 11.56 -10.49
N ASP A 61 -12.68 11.33 -10.48
CA ASP A 61 -12.02 10.17 -11.06
C ASP A 61 -11.82 9.08 -9.99
N PRO A 62 -12.49 7.93 -10.08
CA PRO A 62 -12.34 6.86 -9.09
C PRO A 62 -10.91 6.29 -9.04
N PHE A 63 -10.14 6.32 -10.13
CA PHE A 63 -8.75 5.84 -10.14
C PHE A 63 -7.83 6.81 -9.39
N ALA A 64 -7.99 8.12 -9.62
CA ALA A 64 -7.22 9.13 -8.90
C ALA A 64 -7.53 9.13 -7.40
N ILE A 65 -8.79 8.91 -7.02
CA ILE A 65 -9.17 8.77 -5.60
C ILE A 65 -8.56 7.51 -4.99
N ALA A 66 -8.57 6.40 -5.72
CA ALA A 66 -7.95 5.17 -5.24
C ALA A 66 -6.43 5.31 -5.07
N ASP A 67 -5.75 5.98 -6.00
CA ASP A 67 -4.31 6.27 -5.88
C ASP A 67 -4.02 7.12 -4.65
N LEU A 68 -4.79 8.19 -4.43
CA LEU A 68 -4.68 9.04 -3.24
C LEU A 68 -4.81 8.24 -1.93
N MET A 69 -5.73 7.27 -1.89
CA MET A 69 -5.89 6.39 -0.73
C MET A 69 -4.75 5.37 -0.61
N MET A 70 -4.20 4.90 -1.73
CA MET A 70 -3.10 3.93 -1.78
C MET A 70 -1.73 4.53 -1.46
N ASP A 71 -1.58 5.84 -1.58
CA ASP A 71 -0.36 6.58 -1.21
C ASP A 71 -0.18 6.75 0.31
N ASN A 72 -1.14 6.29 1.11
CA ASN A 72 -1.00 6.24 2.56
C ASN A 72 0.18 5.29 2.95
N PRO A 73 1.23 5.79 3.60
CA PRO A 73 2.42 4.99 3.94
C PRO A 73 2.14 3.84 4.91
N ASP A 74 1.06 3.94 5.70
CA ASP A 74 0.65 2.91 6.65
C ASP A 74 -0.26 1.83 6.02
N LEU A 75 -0.65 1.99 4.74
CA LEU A 75 -1.44 1.00 4.03
C LEU A 75 -0.57 -0.21 3.68
N PRO A 76 -0.96 -1.44 4.09
CA PRO A 76 -0.22 -2.63 3.71
C PRO A 76 -0.30 -2.88 2.20
N MET A 77 0.71 -3.56 1.65
CA MET A 77 0.73 -3.89 0.21
C MET A 77 -0.48 -4.74 -0.22
N LEU A 78 -0.91 -5.66 0.66
CA LEU A 78 -2.05 -6.54 0.47
C LEU A 78 -2.91 -6.51 1.73
N GLY A 79 -4.22 -6.64 1.56
CA GLY A 79 -5.15 -6.65 2.69
C GLY A 79 -6.55 -6.20 2.29
N CYS A 80 -7.53 -6.50 3.16
CA CYS A 80 -8.94 -6.18 2.94
C CYS A 80 -9.22 -4.67 2.87
N GLN A 81 -8.30 -3.82 3.33
CA GLN A 81 -8.40 -2.36 3.18
C GLN A 81 -8.58 -1.94 1.72
N HIS A 82 -8.05 -2.71 0.75
CA HIS A 82 -8.24 -2.41 -0.68
C HIS A 82 -9.69 -2.58 -1.14
N ALA A 83 -10.52 -3.35 -0.43
CA ALA A 83 -11.95 -3.40 -0.66
C ALA A 83 -12.60 -2.05 -0.29
N HIS A 84 -12.22 -1.47 0.85
CA HIS A 84 -12.67 -0.12 1.23
C HIS A 84 -12.17 0.95 0.28
N ILE A 85 -10.94 0.84 -0.25
CA ILE A 85 -10.44 1.76 -1.27
C ILE A 85 -11.29 1.66 -2.54
N ALA A 86 -11.52 0.46 -3.07
CA ALA A 86 -12.31 0.26 -4.28
C ALA A 86 -13.73 0.84 -4.11
N GLY A 87 -14.43 0.46 -3.04
CA GLY A 87 -15.78 0.94 -2.78
C GLY A 87 -15.85 2.43 -2.45
N GLY A 88 -14.88 2.93 -1.67
CA GLY A 88 -14.80 4.33 -1.25
C GLY A 88 -14.50 5.25 -2.42
N ALA A 89 -13.56 4.87 -3.28
CA ALA A 89 -13.19 5.64 -4.46
C ALA A 89 -14.35 5.74 -5.47
N LEU A 90 -15.01 4.62 -5.76
CA LEU A 90 -16.17 4.60 -6.65
C LEU A 90 -17.32 5.44 -6.10
N MET A 91 -17.67 5.28 -4.82
CA MET A 91 -18.76 6.04 -4.20
C MET A 91 -18.45 7.52 -4.03
N ALA A 92 -17.20 7.89 -3.78
CA ALA A 92 -16.77 9.29 -3.71
C ALA A 92 -16.89 9.97 -5.09
N ALA A 93 -16.44 9.30 -6.16
CA ALA A 93 -16.62 9.79 -7.53
C ALA A 93 -18.11 9.95 -7.87
N LEU A 94 -18.95 8.98 -7.53
CA LEU A 94 -20.40 9.03 -7.73
C LEU A 94 -21.06 10.15 -6.91
N LYS A 95 -20.70 10.32 -5.63
CA LYS A 95 -21.16 11.42 -4.76
C LYS A 95 -20.87 12.78 -5.41
N ASN A 96 -19.66 12.96 -5.95
CA ASN A 96 -19.25 14.24 -6.52
C ASN A 96 -19.89 14.52 -7.89
N ARG A 97 -20.34 13.47 -8.61
CA ARG A 97 -21.08 13.60 -9.87
C ARG A 97 -22.61 13.69 -9.70
N ARG A 98 -23.15 13.08 -8.64
CA ARG A 98 -24.59 13.00 -8.34
C ARG A 98 -24.86 13.28 -6.85
N PRO A 99 -24.52 14.49 -6.37
CA PRO A 99 -24.66 14.83 -4.95
C PRO A 99 -26.12 14.85 -4.47
N ASP A 100 -27.08 14.92 -5.40
CA ASP A 100 -28.52 14.82 -5.15
C ASP A 100 -28.98 13.40 -4.80
N LYS A 101 -28.22 12.36 -5.19
CA LYS A 101 -28.60 10.95 -4.98
C LYS A 101 -27.64 10.19 -4.08
N ILE A 102 -26.36 10.50 -4.16
CA ILE A 102 -25.30 9.80 -3.44
C ILE A 102 -24.70 10.75 -2.42
N THR A 103 -24.72 10.34 -1.15
CA THR A 103 -24.29 11.18 -0.03
C THR A 103 -23.15 10.52 0.75
N GLY A 104 -22.58 11.25 1.71
CA GLY A 104 -21.65 10.64 2.67
C GLY A 104 -22.25 9.46 3.45
N GLN A 105 -23.58 9.43 3.64
CA GLN A 105 -24.25 8.28 4.28
C GLN A 105 -24.24 7.04 3.38
N SER A 106 -24.34 7.23 2.06
CA SER A 106 -24.20 6.15 1.07
C SER A 106 -22.82 5.50 1.14
N ILE A 107 -21.75 6.28 1.34
CA ILE A 107 -20.38 5.78 1.52
C ILE A 107 -20.28 4.95 2.81
N LYS A 108 -20.80 5.48 3.92
CA LYS A 108 -20.79 4.78 5.22
C LYS A 108 -21.55 3.46 5.17
N GLU A 109 -22.68 3.42 4.46
CA GLU A 109 -23.45 2.19 4.24
C GLU A 109 -22.65 1.16 3.44
N VAL A 110 -21.96 1.57 2.38
CA VAL A 110 -21.07 0.68 1.61
C VAL A 110 -19.97 0.09 2.51
N PHE A 111 -19.33 0.91 3.34
CA PHE A 111 -18.27 0.42 4.25
C PHE A 111 -18.79 -0.59 5.28
N SER A 112 -19.94 -0.33 5.88
CA SER A 112 -20.61 -1.28 6.79
C SER A 112 -20.90 -2.64 6.14
N ARG A 113 -21.17 -2.67 4.82
CA ARG A 113 -21.34 -3.92 4.06
C ARG A 113 -20.01 -4.60 3.78
N ILE A 114 -18.98 -3.84 3.44
CA ILE A 114 -17.62 -4.35 3.20
C ILE A 114 -17.08 -5.02 4.47
N ASP A 115 -17.25 -4.39 5.64
CA ASP A 115 -16.79 -4.93 6.94
C ASP A 115 -17.36 -6.33 7.25
N LYS A 116 -18.49 -6.71 6.64
CA LYS A 116 -19.12 -8.02 6.85
C LYS A 116 -18.60 -9.11 5.91
N GLN A 117 -17.98 -8.75 4.79
CA GLN A 117 -17.67 -9.70 3.70
C GLN A 117 -16.21 -9.67 3.24
N ALA A 118 -15.47 -8.60 3.49
CA ALA A 118 -14.06 -8.47 3.12
C ALA A 118 -13.15 -8.88 4.28
N HIS A 119 -12.92 -10.19 4.39
CA HIS A 119 -12.04 -10.78 5.41
C HIS A 119 -10.63 -11.04 4.85
N GLY A 120 -9.60 -10.81 5.66
CA GLY A 120 -8.20 -10.99 5.24
C GLY A 120 -7.91 -12.42 4.80
N GLY A 121 -7.28 -12.61 3.62
CA GLY A 121 -6.89 -13.93 3.11
C GLY A 121 -8.03 -14.78 2.52
N TYR A 122 -9.30 -14.44 2.76
CA TYR A 122 -10.45 -15.27 2.34
C TYR A 122 -10.57 -15.43 0.82
N CYS A 123 -10.00 -14.53 0.02
CA CYS A 123 -9.92 -14.71 -1.43
C CYS A 123 -9.29 -16.05 -1.86
N GLY A 124 -8.30 -16.55 -1.11
CA GLY A 124 -7.68 -17.85 -1.36
C GLY A 124 -8.38 -19.03 -0.67
N LEU A 125 -9.15 -18.76 0.40
CA LEU A 125 -9.82 -19.79 1.19
C LEU A 125 -11.21 -20.13 0.65
N THR A 126 -11.94 -19.13 0.13
CA THR A 126 -13.33 -19.26 -0.34
C THR A 126 -13.53 -18.87 -1.80
N GLY A 127 -12.47 -18.39 -2.47
CA GLY A 127 -12.53 -17.99 -3.87
C GLY A 127 -13.21 -16.65 -4.14
N VAL A 128 -13.62 -15.91 -3.09
CA VAL A 128 -14.28 -14.61 -3.24
C VAL A 128 -13.39 -13.50 -2.69
N CYS A 129 -12.88 -12.66 -3.58
CA CYS A 129 -12.10 -11.48 -3.19
C CYS A 129 -13.00 -10.43 -2.53
N GLY A 130 -12.56 -9.78 -1.46
CA GLY A 130 -13.32 -8.72 -0.78
C GLY A 130 -13.64 -7.48 -1.63
N ILE A 131 -12.91 -7.26 -2.74
CA ILE A 131 -13.21 -6.19 -3.71
C ILE A 131 -14.52 -6.48 -4.46
N THR A 132 -14.82 -7.75 -4.74
CA THR A 132 -16.04 -8.18 -5.39
C THR A 132 -17.31 -7.71 -4.65
N PRO A 133 -17.53 -8.05 -3.37
CA PRO A 133 -18.68 -7.55 -2.63
C PRO A 133 -18.60 -6.05 -2.34
N ALA A 134 -17.42 -5.42 -2.37
CA ALA A 134 -17.31 -3.96 -2.26
C ALA A 134 -17.95 -3.25 -3.46
N ILE A 135 -17.63 -3.67 -4.69
CA ILE A 135 -18.29 -3.13 -5.89
C ILE A 135 -19.78 -3.47 -5.88
N GLY A 136 -20.15 -4.71 -5.53
CA GLY A 136 -21.56 -5.10 -5.39
C GLY A 136 -22.33 -4.22 -4.40
N ALA A 137 -21.71 -3.85 -3.28
CA ALA A 137 -22.30 -2.93 -2.30
C ALA A 137 -22.53 -1.54 -2.89
N CYS A 138 -21.59 -1.01 -3.70
CA CYS A 138 -21.76 0.26 -4.41
C CYS A 138 -22.97 0.23 -5.35
N PHE A 139 -23.07 -0.79 -6.21
CA PHE A 139 -24.20 -0.94 -7.14
C PHE A 139 -25.51 -1.15 -6.38
N ALA A 140 -25.51 -1.89 -5.28
CA ALA A 140 -26.71 -2.10 -4.48
C ALA A 140 -27.21 -0.81 -3.84
N VAL A 141 -26.31 0.05 -3.34
CA VAL A 141 -26.67 1.37 -2.81
C VAL A 141 -27.14 2.29 -3.93
N LEU A 142 -26.48 2.30 -5.09
CA LEU A 142 -26.86 3.11 -6.24
C LEU A 142 -28.25 2.76 -6.78
N THR A 143 -28.58 1.48 -6.83
CA THR A 143 -29.85 0.98 -7.41
C THR A 143 -30.98 0.82 -6.40
N GLY A 144 -30.70 0.88 -5.09
CA GLY A 144 -31.66 0.54 -4.05
C GLY A 144 -31.98 -0.96 -3.98
N SER A 145 -31.07 -1.81 -4.47
CA SER A 145 -31.20 -3.26 -4.46
C SER A 145 -31.25 -3.83 -3.04
N ARG A 146 -32.08 -4.86 -2.86
CA ARG A 146 -32.27 -5.64 -1.62
C ARG A 146 -32.90 -6.99 -1.95
N CYS A 147 -32.83 -7.93 -1.01
CA CYS A 147 -33.47 -9.24 -1.17
C CYS A 147 -34.94 -9.10 -1.59
N GLY A 148 -35.33 -9.80 -2.65
CA GLY A 148 -36.68 -9.78 -3.20
C GLY A 148 -36.94 -8.70 -4.25
N LYS A 149 -35.93 -7.89 -4.62
CA LYS A 149 -35.98 -7.06 -5.82
C LYS A 149 -35.66 -7.90 -7.05
N ASP A 150 -36.31 -7.61 -8.17
CA ASP A 150 -36.11 -8.34 -9.43
C ASP A 150 -34.91 -7.75 -10.20
N ARG A 151 -35.15 -6.70 -10.99
CA ARG A 151 -34.14 -6.08 -11.86
C ARG A 151 -32.93 -5.56 -11.09
N GLU A 152 -33.12 -4.88 -9.97
CA GLU A 152 -32.02 -4.27 -9.20
C GLU A 152 -31.11 -5.33 -8.57
N GLN A 153 -31.66 -6.47 -8.14
CA GLN A 153 -30.87 -7.57 -7.61
C GLN A 153 -30.07 -8.26 -8.71
N LYS A 154 -30.69 -8.47 -9.88
CA LYS A 154 -29.99 -9.01 -11.05
C LYS A 154 -28.81 -8.12 -11.48
N LEU A 155 -29.00 -6.81 -11.56
CA LEU A 155 -27.94 -5.87 -11.95
C LEU A 155 -26.73 -5.94 -11.00
N VAL A 156 -26.97 -5.99 -9.69
CA VAL A 156 -25.89 -6.12 -8.69
C VAL A 156 -25.14 -7.45 -8.84
N MET A 157 -25.87 -8.55 -9.05
CA MET A 157 -25.26 -9.87 -9.22
C MET A 157 -24.47 -9.98 -10.53
N GLU A 158 -24.93 -9.31 -11.59
CA GLU A 158 -24.22 -9.22 -12.87
C GLU A 158 -22.89 -8.46 -12.71
N ALA A 159 -22.93 -7.26 -12.09
CA ALA A 159 -21.73 -6.47 -11.82
C ALA A 159 -20.69 -7.26 -11.01
N VAL A 160 -21.14 -7.96 -9.96
CA VAL A 160 -20.29 -8.85 -9.14
C VAL A 160 -19.69 -10.01 -9.95
N THR A 161 -20.44 -10.57 -10.89
CA THR A 161 -19.96 -11.65 -11.77
C THR A 161 -18.87 -11.16 -12.71
N GLN A 162 -19.05 -9.98 -13.31
CA GLN A 162 -18.06 -9.35 -14.19
C GLN A 162 -16.77 -9.00 -13.43
N VAL A 163 -16.89 -8.42 -12.23
CA VAL A 163 -15.74 -8.14 -11.36
C VAL A 163 -15.01 -9.44 -10.99
N SER A 164 -15.76 -10.49 -10.65
CA SER A 164 -15.17 -11.79 -10.33
C SER A 164 -14.43 -12.40 -11.52
N ARG A 165 -14.95 -12.21 -12.74
CA ARG A 165 -14.28 -12.67 -13.97
C ARG A 165 -12.91 -12.03 -14.15
N VAL A 166 -12.84 -10.69 -14.13
CA VAL A 166 -11.56 -9.99 -14.32
C VAL A 166 -10.57 -10.27 -13.19
N ILE A 167 -11.03 -10.45 -11.95
CA ILE A 167 -10.17 -10.87 -10.85
C ILE A 167 -9.63 -12.28 -11.09
N THR A 168 -10.47 -13.21 -11.56
CA THR A 168 -10.05 -14.58 -11.88
C THR A 168 -8.94 -14.59 -12.93
N ASP A 169 -9.11 -13.83 -14.00
CA ASP A 169 -8.12 -13.77 -15.09
C ASP A 169 -6.78 -13.15 -14.62
N LEU A 170 -6.85 -12.22 -13.66
CA LEU A 170 -5.70 -11.62 -13.00
C LEU A 170 -5.13 -12.45 -11.84
N THR A 171 -5.77 -13.54 -11.45
CA THR A 171 -5.31 -14.32 -10.30
C THR A 171 -4.11 -15.20 -10.64
N GLY A 172 -3.05 -15.02 -9.85
CA GLY A 172 -1.90 -15.93 -9.72
C GLY A 172 -1.55 -15.94 -8.22
N PRO A 173 -0.38 -15.44 -7.78
CA PRO A 173 -0.28 -14.88 -6.43
C PRO A 173 -1.24 -13.69 -6.30
N SER A 174 -2.04 -13.65 -5.22
CA SER A 174 -3.07 -12.63 -5.02
C SER A 174 -2.50 -11.20 -4.96
N CYS A 175 -3.02 -10.29 -5.80
CA CYS A 175 -2.61 -8.88 -5.85
C CYS A 175 -3.81 -7.92 -5.70
N CYS A 176 -3.98 -7.35 -4.50
CA CYS A 176 -5.12 -6.48 -4.18
C CYS A 176 -5.18 -5.20 -5.05
N LYS A 177 -4.04 -4.66 -5.49
CA LYS A 177 -3.99 -3.45 -6.32
C LYS A 177 -4.42 -3.71 -7.75
N ALA A 178 -3.94 -4.81 -8.35
CA ALA A 178 -4.37 -5.22 -9.69
C ALA A 178 -5.88 -5.52 -9.72
N TYR A 179 -6.38 -6.23 -8.70
CA TYR A 179 -7.81 -6.51 -8.56
C TYR A 179 -8.64 -5.23 -8.41
N LEU A 180 -8.12 -4.25 -7.67
CA LEU A 180 -8.77 -2.96 -7.48
C LEU A 180 -8.92 -2.21 -8.80
N TRP A 181 -7.84 -2.03 -9.54
CA TRP A 181 -7.90 -1.28 -10.81
C TRP A 181 -8.81 -1.96 -11.82
N ALA A 182 -8.73 -3.29 -11.95
CA ALA A 182 -9.60 -4.04 -12.86
C ALA A 182 -11.08 -3.94 -12.46
N ALA A 183 -11.37 -4.05 -11.16
CA ALA A 183 -12.72 -3.93 -10.65
C ALA A 183 -13.30 -2.52 -10.87
N LEU A 184 -12.48 -1.47 -10.74
CA LEU A 184 -12.89 -0.11 -11.06
C LEU A 184 -13.17 0.07 -12.56
N SER A 185 -12.33 -0.47 -13.46
CA SER A 185 -12.60 -0.41 -14.91
C SER A 185 -13.91 -1.09 -15.28
N VAL A 186 -14.18 -2.28 -14.72
CA VAL A 186 -15.47 -2.96 -14.90
C VAL A 186 -16.63 -2.13 -14.37
N ALA A 187 -16.49 -1.58 -13.16
CA ALA A 187 -17.55 -0.76 -12.57
C ALA A 187 -17.84 0.51 -13.39
N VAL A 188 -16.82 1.19 -13.90
CA VAL A 188 -16.96 2.38 -14.74
C VAL A 188 -17.63 2.04 -16.07
N ALA A 189 -17.25 0.93 -16.71
CA ALA A 189 -17.89 0.45 -17.92
C ALA A 189 -19.38 0.12 -17.70
N ASP A 190 -19.68 -0.64 -16.64
CA ASP A 190 -21.06 -1.04 -16.29
C ASP A 190 -21.94 0.18 -15.94
N LEU A 191 -21.39 1.17 -15.23
CA LEU A 191 -22.07 2.44 -14.96
C LEU A 191 -22.44 3.20 -16.24
N LYS A 192 -21.55 3.20 -17.23
CA LYS A 192 -21.80 3.84 -18.53
C LYS A 192 -22.89 3.10 -19.30
N GLU A 193 -22.77 1.79 -19.43
CA GLU A 193 -23.66 0.96 -20.24
C GLU A 193 -25.06 0.82 -19.65
N ASN A 194 -25.17 0.52 -18.35
CA ASN A 194 -26.43 0.16 -17.73
C ASN A 194 -27.11 1.31 -16.97
N PHE A 195 -26.38 2.38 -16.65
CA PHE A 195 -26.88 3.49 -15.82
C PHE A 195 -26.73 4.88 -16.43
N ALA A 196 -26.13 4.99 -17.62
CA ALA A 196 -25.80 6.26 -18.27
C ALA A 196 -25.07 7.22 -17.31
N ILE A 197 -24.15 6.67 -16.51
CA ILE A 197 -23.26 7.42 -15.62
C ILE A 197 -21.86 7.33 -16.21
N GLU A 198 -21.32 8.46 -16.63
CA GLU A 198 -19.94 8.54 -17.09
C GLU A 198 -19.02 8.97 -15.95
N LEU A 199 -18.06 8.11 -15.63
CA LEU A 199 -16.91 8.43 -14.80
C LEU A 199 -15.64 8.30 -15.65
N PRO A 200 -14.55 9.01 -15.32
CA PRO A 200 -13.27 8.80 -15.96
C PRO A 200 -12.84 7.33 -15.87
N ASP A 201 -12.50 6.75 -17.02
CA ASP A 201 -11.78 5.48 -17.10
C ASP A 201 -10.28 5.76 -17.30
N ARG A 202 -9.44 4.76 -17.03
CA ARG A 202 -7.99 4.92 -17.10
C ARG A 202 -7.32 3.74 -17.80
N GLU A 203 -6.81 4.03 -18.99
CA GLU A 203 -5.92 3.14 -19.72
C GLU A 203 -4.46 3.34 -19.30
N GLY A 204 -3.61 2.33 -19.56
CA GLY A 204 -2.16 2.45 -19.39
C GLY A 204 -1.68 2.61 -17.93
N ILE A 205 -2.41 2.06 -16.96
CA ILE A 205 -1.97 2.06 -15.55
C ILE A 205 -0.65 1.28 -15.40
N LEU A 206 0.37 1.95 -14.86
CA LEU A 206 1.69 1.37 -14.58
C LEU A 206 1.92 1.21 -13.07
N CYS A 207 2.06 -0.02 -12.62
CA CYS A 207 2.24 -0.37 -11.21
C CYS A 207 3.69 -0.10 -10.76
N SER A 208 3.84 0.65 -9.67
CA SER A 208 5.13 0.92 -9.00
C SER A 208 5.37 0.02 -7.77
N TYR A 209 4.50 -0.95 -7.50
CA TYR A 209 4.52 -1.75 -6.27
C TYR A 209 5.06 -3.17 -6.44
N SER A 210 5.47 -3.57 -7.65
CA SER A 210 5.92 -4.94 -7.98
C SER A 210 6.97 -5.48 -7.00
N ARG A 211 7.98 -4.67 -6.68
CA ARG A 211 9.07 -5.00 -5.75
C ARG A 211 8.65 -5.15 -4.28
N LYS A 212 7.47 -4.64 -3.89
CA LYS A 212 6.96 -4.69 -2.52
C LYS A 212 6.01 -5.87 -2.28
N HIS A 213 5.78 -6.72 -3.29
CA HIS A 213 4.78 -7.79 -3.22
C HIS A 213 5.25 -8.96 -2.32
N PRO A 214 4.59 -9.24 -1.19
CA PRO A 214 5.11 -10.17 -0.17
C PRO A 214 5.04 -11.66 -0.54
N HIS A 215 4.16 -12.06 -1.45
CA HIS A 215 3.96 -13.48 -1.84
C HIS A 215 4.31 -13.77 -3.32
N GLY A 216 5.13 -12.90 -3.93
CA GLY A 216 5.55 -13.00 -5.35
C GLY A 216 4.67 -12.20 -6.32
N CYS A 217 5.30 -11.43 -7.22
CA CYS A 217 4.61 -10.67 -8.27
C CYS A 217 4.41 -11.53 -9.54
N ARG A 218 3.38 -11.24 -10.33
CA ARG A 218 3.17 -11.87 -11.65
C ARG A 218 4.03 -11.27 -12.77
N GLU A 219 4.67 -10.13 -12.50
CA GLU A 219 5.57 -9.41 -13.43
C GLU A 219 4.97 -9.31 -14.83
N ASP A 220 5.66 -9.76 -15.88
CA ASP A 220 5.24 -9.68 -17.28
C ASP A 220 3.87 -10.31 -17.57
N LYS A 221 3.34 -11.16 -16.67
CA LYS A 221 1.99 -11.73 -16.77
C LYS A 221 0.89 -10.82 -16.22
N CYS A 222 1.24 -9.67 -15.63
CA CYS A 222 0.31 -8.68 -15.11
C CYS A 222 0.18 -7.52 -16.10
N PRO A 223 -1.04 -7.12 -16.51
CA PRO A 223 -1.23 -6.03 -17.47
C PRO A 223 -0.81 -4.66 -16.92
N TYR A 224 -0.68 -4.53 -15.60
CA TYR A 224 -0.23 -3.32 -14.93
C TYR A 224 1.28 -3.33 -14.67
N PHE A 225 1.99 -4.40 -15.04
CA PHE A 225 3.41 -4.46 -14.76
C PHE A 225 4.14 -3.39 -15.57
N LYS A 226 4.84 -2.53 -14.85
CA LYS A 226 5.87 -1.70 -15.42
C LYS A 226 7.14 -2.55 -15.39
N PRO A 227 7.68 -3.00 -16.54
CA PRO A 227 9.00 -3.57 -16.56
C PRO A 227 9.92 -2.54 -15.91
N ASP A 228 10.73 -2.99 -14.96
CA ASP A 228 11.92 -2.22 -14.66
C ASP A 228 12.61 -2.09 -16.02
N SER A 229 12.70 -0.88 -16.55
CA SER A 229 13.61 -0.60 -17.63
C SER A 229 14.99 -0.90 -17.06
N GLY A 230 15.43 -2.15 -17.14
CA GLY A 230 16.83 -2.47 -17.23
C GLY A 230 17.36 -1.50 -18.29
N GLY A 231 18.25 -0.62 -17.87
CA GLY A 231 18.67 0.52 -18.66
C GLY A 231 18.95 0.11 -20.10
N SER A 232 18.04 0.45 -21.01
CA SER A 232 18.35 0.53 -22.41
C SER A 232 18.98 1.90 -22.62
N SER A 233 20.31 1.92 -22.51
CA SER A 233 21.21 2.73 -23.36
C SER A 233 20.66 4.10 -23.79
N GLY A 234 20.32 4.93 -22.81
CA GLY A 234 19.83 6.29 -22.97
C GLY A 234 20.45 7.16 -21.88
N ASP A 235 21.65 7.66 -22.18
CA ASP A 235 22.42 8.66 -21.43
C ASP A 235 23.25 8.21 -20.20
N GLU A 236 23.96 7.06 -20.29
CA GLU A 236 25.06 6.73 -19.34
C GLU A 236 26.22 7.74 -19.37
N THR A 237 26.34 8.52 -20.45
CA THR A 237 27.39 9.53 -20.62
C THR A 237 27.20 10.77 -19.75
N ASN A 238 25.98 11.08 -19.30
CA ASN A 238 25.67 12.34 -18.61
C ASN A 238 25.47 12.18 -17.10
N LEU A 239 25.00 11.02 -16.64
CA LEU A 239 24.85 10.71 -15.20
C LEU A 239 26.20 10.38 -14.54
N SER A 240 27.07 9.63 -15.24
CA SER A 240 28.43 9.32 -14.75
C SER A 240 29.29 10.59 -14.56
N GLY A 241 29.12 11.58 -15.43
CA GLY A 241 29.80 12.88 -15.33
C GLY A 241 29.33 13.73 -14.15
N LYS A 242 28.01 13.87 -13.94
CA LYS A 242 27.44 14.63 -12.81
C LYS A 242 27.75 13.98 -11.46
N VAL A 243 27.59 12.67 -11.38
CA VAL A 243 27.84 11.92 -10.15
C VAL A 243 29.34 11.81 -9.84
N GLY A 244 30.18 11.64 -10.86
CA GLY A 244 31.65 11.73 -10.72
C GLY A 244 32.09 13.11 -10.20
N GLY A 245 31.42 14.19 -10.64
CA GLY A 245 31.63 15.54 -10.11
C GLY A 245 31.32 15.66 -8.61
N LEU A 246 30.26 15.01 -8.13
CA LEU A 246 29.91 15.00 -6.71
C LEU A 246 30.93 14.24 -5.85
N LEU A 247 31.41 13.09 -6.34
CA LEU A 247 32.47 12.33 -5.66
C LEU A 247 33.75 13.15 -5.54
N LYS A 248 34.17 13.80 -6.63
CA LYS A 248 35.34 14.69 -6.63
C LYS A 248 35.14 15.85 -5.66
N ARG A 249 33.96 16.47 -5.67
CA ARG A 249 33.64 17.58 -4.78
C ARG A 249 33.64 17.19 -3.32
N ALA A 250 33.17 15.99 -2.98
CA ALA A 250 33.20 15.50 -1.60
C ALA A 250 34.64 15.39 -1.07
N VAL A 251 35.56 14.87 -1.89
CA VAL A 251 36.99 14.78 -1.55
C VAL A 251 37.63 16.17 -1.45
N GLU A 252 37.33 17.09 -2.37
CA GLU A 252 37.78 18.50 -2.30
C GLU A 252 37.31 19.22 -1.03
N LEU A 253 36.13 18.87 -0.51
CA LEU A 253 35.58 19.41 0.73
C LEU A 253 36.11 18.71 1.99
N GLY A 254 37.03 17.76 1.86
CA GLY A 254 37.75 17.12 2.96
C GLY A 254 37.32 15.69 3.30
N ALA A 255 36.47 15.04 2.49
CA ALA A 255 36.18 13.62 2.68
C ALA A 255 37.39 12.76 2.30
N GLU A 256 37.79 11.82 3.17
CA GLU A 256 38.88 10.89 2.88
C GLU A 256 38.51 9.93 1.74
N GLN A 257 37.23 9.51 1.70
CA GLN A 257 36.66 8.65 0.67
C GLN A 257 35.21 9.04 0.41
N ALA A 258 34.75 8.90 -0.83
CA ALA A 258 33.36 9.07 -1.21
C ALA A 258 32.97 7.97 -2.19
N LYS A 259 31.80 7.37 -2.00
CA LYS A 259 31.31 6.26 -2.81
C LYS A 259 29.81 6.40 -3.03
N ILE A 260 29.36 6.11 -4.25
CA ILE A 260 27.94 5.95 -4.55
C ILE A 260 27.53 4.55 -4.11
N ILE A 261 26.46 4.46 -3.34
CA ILE A 261 25.90 3.21 -2.87
C ILE A 261 24.46 3.09 -3.37
N ASP A 262 24.03 1.87 -3.70
CA ASP A 262 22.63 1.62 -4.04
C ASP A 262 21.79 1.75 -2.76
N THR A 263 20.62 2.39 -2.85
CA THR A 263 19.73 2.62 -1.69
C THR A 263 19.29 1.32 -1.02
N LYS A 264 19.28 0.19 -1.74
CA LYS A 264 19.00 -1.16 -1.19
C LYS A 264 20.06 -1.64 -0.22
N THR A 265 21.27 -1.07 -0.26
CA THR A 265 22.35 -1.43 0.67
C THR A 265 22.32 -0.64 1.96
N VAL A 266 21.41 0.34 2.08
CA VAL A 266 21.18 1.09 3.31
C VAL A 266 20.32 0.24 4.24
N ILE A 267 20.92 -0.20 5.34
CA ILE A 267 20.24 -1.02 6.34
C ILE A 267 19.55 -0.10 7.34
N VAL A 268 18.28 -0.38 7.62
CA VAL A 268 17.47 0.34 8.60
C VAL A 268 16.95 -0.62 9.67
N THR A 269 17.08 -0.25 10.94
CA THR A 269 16.62 -1.07 12.07
C THR A 269 15.22 -0.70 12.52
N GLU A 270 14.41 -1.69 12.92
CA GLU A 270 12.99 -1.47 13.27
C GLU A 270 12.77 -0.55 14.51
N TRP A 271 13.74 -0.49 15.43
CA TRP A 271 13.58 0.21 16.71
C TRP A 271 13.46 1.75 16.58
N VAL A 272 13.95 2.33 15.48
CA VAL A 272 13.94 3.79 15.27
C VAL A 272 12.66 4.29 14.61
N ARG A 273 11.90 3.42 13.92
CA ARG A 273 10.53 3.73 13.49
C ARG A 273 9.63 4.05 14.69
N TRP A 274 9.86 3.40 15.83
CA TRP A 274 9.08 3.62 17.05
C TRP A 274 9.39 4.94 17.73
N LYS A 275 10.64 5.43 17.70
CA LYS A 275 10.96 6.78 18.22
C LYS A 275 10.41 7.87 17.30
N CYS A 276 10.53 7.71 15.98
CA CYS A 276 9.96 8.68 15.04
C CYS A 276 8.42 8.73 15.09
N GLN A 277 7.74 7.59 15.28
CA GLN A 277 6.28 7.54 15.46
C GLN A 277 5.79 7.94 16.86
N TYR A 278 6.59 7.77 17.93
CA TYR A 278 6.08 7.87 19.31
C TYR A 278 6.92 8.70 20.33
N GLY A 279 7.99 9.42 19.96
CA GLY A 279 8.62 10.40 20.87
C GLY A 279 9.76 11.21 20.23
N SER A 280 9.80 12.54 20.29
CA SER A 280 9.62 13.40 21.47
C SER A 280 8.82 14.68 21.15
N GLN A 281 7.98 15.12 22.10
CA GLN A 281 7.54 16.53 22.16
C GLN A 281 8.77 17.42 22.50
N GLY A 282 9.53 17.79 21.48
CA GLY A 282 10.76 18.57 21.67
C GLY A 282 11.25 19.19 20.37
N ALA A 283 11.11 20.51 20.28
CA ALA A 283 11.73 21.42 19.32
C ALA A 283 11.52 21.14 17.81
N LYS A 284 10.52 21.82 17.22
CA LYS A 284 10.53 22.21 15.81
C LYS A 284 11.69 23.19 15.55
N GLN A 285 12.92 22.70 15.43
CA GLN A 285 14.03 23.48 14.88
C GLN A 285 14.33 22.98 13.47
N LYS A 286 14.01 23.82 12.47
CA LYS A 286 14.26 23.61 11.02
C LYS A 286 15.74 23.38 10.64
N ALA A 287 16.67 23.38 11.60
CA ALA A 287 18.10 23.33 11.37
C ALA A 287 18.77 22.03 11.85
N VAL A 288 18.03 21.09 12.45
CA VAL A 288 18.64 19.83 12.93
C VAL A 288 18.61 18.82 11.78
N ARG A 289 19.77 18.58 11.15
CA ARG A 289 19.96 17.40 10.30
C ARG A 289 20.12 16.20 11.24
N PRO A 290 19.16 15.25 11.29
CA PRO A 290 19.28 14.10 12.15
C PRO A 290 20.55 13.30 11.79
N GLN A 291 21.23 12.79 12.82
CA GLN A 291 22.28 11.80 12.60
C GLN A 291 21.69 10.57 11.89
N MET A 292 22.50 9.82 11.15
CA MET A 292 22.02 8.67 10.37
C MET A 292 21.28 7.65 11.26
N GLU A 293 21.78 7.45 12.46
CA GLU A 293 21.20 6.60 13.50
C GLU A 293 19.83 7.13 13.99
N ALA A 294 19.65 8.44 14.04
CA ALA A 294 18.37 9.07 14.39
C ALA A 294 17.32 8.91 13.28
N CYS A 295 17.75 8.70 12.03
CA CYS A 295 16.90 8.30 10.91
C CYS A 295 16.67 6.79 10.82
N GLY A 296 17.21 6.00 11.76
CA GLY A 296 17.05 4.55 11.79
C GLY A 296 18.00 3.77 10.91
N ILE A 297 19.02 4.42 10.35
CA ILE A 297 20.05 3.76 9.56
C ILE A 297 21.02 3.04 10.50
N ASP A 298 21.23 1.76 10.27
CA ASP A 298 22.37 1.03 10.85
C ASP A 298 23.64 1.45 10.11
N VAL A 299 24.35 2.43 10.67
CA VAL A 299 25.55 2.99 10.05
C VAL A 299 26.66 1.95 9.92
N PHE A 300 26.81 1.06 10.90
CA PHE A 300 27.88 0.06 10.89
C PHE A 300 27.64 -0.99 9.82
N GLU A 301 26.44 -1.55 9.76
CA GLU A 301 26.11 -2.57 8.78
C GLU A 301 26.06 -1.99 7.36
N THR A 302 25.44 -0.82 7.18
CA THR A 302 25.40 -0.11 5.90
C THR A 302 26.81 0.16 5.36
N ALA A 303 27.72 0.64 6.21
CA ALA A 303 29.07 0.95 5.79
C ALA A 303 29.89 -0.31 5.46
N ARG A 304 29.77 -1.37 6.28
CA ARG A 304 30.44 -2.66 6.05
C ARG A 304 29.99 -3.33 4.76
N LEU A 305 28.69 -3.34 4.49
CA LEU A 305 28.13 -3.84 3.22
C LEU A 305 28.66 -3.07 2.01
N ASN A 306 29.00 -1.80 2.21
CA ASN A 306 29.57 -0.96 1.18
C ASN A 306 31.11 -0.94 1.16
N GLY A 307 31.75 -1.85 1.89
CA GLY A 307 33.20 -2.07 1.85
C GLY A 307 34.03 -1.14 2.72
N PHE A 308 33.39 -0.36 3.60
CA PHE A 308 34.11 0.43 4.60
C PHE A 308 34.36 -0.41 5.85
N GLN A 309 35.62 -0.47 6.29
CA GLN A 309 35.96 -1.08 7.57
C GLN A 309 35.78 -0.04 8.68
N ILE A 310 34.77 -0.27 9.52
CA ILE A 310 34.47 0.58 10.69
C ILE A 310 34.57 -0.26 11.95
N ASP A 311 35.40 0.23 12.88
CA ASP A 311 35.57 -0.30 14.23
C ASP A 311 35.26 0.78 15.27
N THR A 312 34.69 0.37 16.39
CA THR A 312 34.48 1.24 17.55
C THR A 312 35.70 1.20 18.46
N LYS A 313 36.23 2.37 18.83
CA LYS A 313 37.29 2.48 19.83
C LYS A 313 36.72 3.06 21.13
N LYS A 314 37.24 2.59 22.27
CA LYS A 314 36.85 3.07 23.60
C LYS A 314 37.55 4.37 23.99
N GLU A 315 38.64 4.70 23.32
CA GLU A 315 39.47 5.88 23.59
C GLU A 315 38.80 7.13 23.02
N THR A 316 38.74 8.20 23.81
CA THR A 316 38.13 9.47 23.40
C THR A 316 39.13 10.44 22.75
N PHE A 317 40.40 10.05 22.66
CA PHE A 317 41.49 10.82 22.05
C PHE A 317 41.99 10.15 20.77
N GLY A 318 42.16 10.91 19.69
CA GLY A 318 42.66 10.39 18.41
C GLY A 318 41.97 10.96 17.17
N LYS A 319 42.31 10.41 16.00
CA LYS A 319 41.65 10.72 14.72
C LYS A 319 40.34 9.92 14.62
N TRP A 320 39.23 10.61 14.40
CA TRP A 320 37.91 10.02 14.25
C TRP A 320 37.51 9.97 12.77
N ASN A 321 36.86 8.87 12.37
CA ASN A 321 36.25 8.75 11.05
C ASN A 321 34.80 9.20 11.13
N TYR A 322 34.45 10.23 10.35
CA TYR A 322 33.08 10.70 10.23
C TYR A 322 32.48 10.19 8.92
N PHE A 323 31.27 9.66 9.00
CA PHE A 323 30.53 9.17 7.84
C PHE A 323 29.31 10.07 7.61
N ALA A 324 29.01 10.32 6.35
CA ALA A 324 27.84 11.09 5.94
C ALA A 324 27.18 10.40 4.75
N LEU A 325 25.85 10.39 4.74
CA LEU A 325 25.05 9.92 3.62
C LEU A 325 24.34 11.11 2.99
N VAL A 326 24.49 11.27 1.68
CA VAL A 326 23.77 12.27 0.89
C VAL A 326 22.83 11.53 -0.05
N LEU A 327 21.54 11.78 0.12
CA LEU A 327 20.52 11.28 -0.80
C LEU A 327 20.49 12.17 -2.03
N LEU A 328 20.54 11.55 -3.21
CA LEU A 328 20.43 12.22 -4.49
C LEU A 328 19.02 11.94 -5.02
N GLU A 329 18.28 13.01 -5.34
CA GLU A 329 16.97 12.96 -6.02
C GLU A 329 17.13 13.02 -7.54
#